data_AF-A0A8B7E5B5-F1
#
_entry.id   AF-A0A8B7E5B5-F1
#
_cell.length_a   1.000
_cell.length_b   1.000
_cell.length_c   1.000
_cell.angle_alpha   90.00
_cell.angle_beta   90.00
_cell.angle_gamma   90.00
#
_symmetry.space_group_name_H-M   'P 1'
#
loop_
_entity.id
_entity.type
_entity.pdbx_description
1 polymer ?
#
loop_
_entity_poly.entity_id
_entity_poly.type
_entity_poly.pdbx_seq_one_letter_code
_entity_poly.pdbx_strand_id
1 'polypeptide(L)'
;VRDEVFNHLMSRELPNLIATESDFNTLTNRWRDDSLTNFEYLMELNKRAGRSFNDLMQYPVFPFILAEYDNDVLDLRLPQSFRNLSKPIACQDKSKEEKYIENYNYLKSEFEQMKIFDPVQATPPYHYSSHYSNSGTVLHFLVRLPPFTNMFLI
;
A
#
# COMPACT_ATOMS: atom_id res chain seq x y z
N VAL A 1 0.63 -6.35 -29.31
CA VAL A 1 0.41 -7.56 -28.49
C VAL A 1 -0.51 -7.33 -27.29
N ARG A 2 -0.13 -6.61 -26.22
CA ARG A 2 -1.03 -6.38 -25.05
C ARG A 2 -2.38 -5.78 -25.46
N ASP A 3 -2.35 -4.68 -26.20
CA ASP A 3 -3.56 -3.94 -26.58
C ASP A 3 -4.40 -4.72 -27.59
N GLU A 4 -3.78 -5.50 -28.46
CA GLU A 4 -4.47 -6.39 -29.40
C GLU A 4 -5.20 -7.52 -28.67
N VAL A 5 -4.55 -8.16 -27.70
CA VAL A 5 -5.18 -9.20 -26.86
C VAL A 5 -6.31 -8.60 -26.04
N PHE A 6 -6.11 -7.42 -25.46
CA PHE A 6 -7.14 -6.70 -24.72
C PHE A 6 -8.36 -6.42 -25.61
N ASN A 7 -8.15 -5.82 -26.79
CA ASN A 7 -9.24 -5.53 -27.72
C ASN A 7 -9.94 -6.80 -28.20
N HIS A 8 -9.19 -7.87 -28.44
CA HIS A 8 -9.76 -9.17 -28.81
C HIS A 8 -10.64 -9.75 -27.69
N LEU A 9 -10.19 -9.69 -26.43
CA LEU A 9 -10.98 -10.12 -25.28
C LEU A 9 -12.24 -9.27 -25.12
N MET A 10 -12.13 -7.94 -25.22
CA MET A 10 -13.27 -7.02 -25.09
C MET A 10 -14.30 -7.16 -26.22
N SER A 11 -13.92 -7.75 -27.35
CA SER A 11 -14.85 -8.09 -28.45
C SER A 11 -15.68 -9.36 -28.22
N ARG A 12 -15.46 -10.08 -27.11
CA ARG A 12 -16.21 -11.30 -26.76
C ARG A 12 -17.32 -10.99 -25.76
N GLU A 13 -18.31 -11.87 -25.69
CA GLU A 13 -19.24 -11.87 -24.55
C GLU A 13 -18.49 -12.34 -23.30
N LEU A 14 -18.36 -11.44 -22.33
CA LEU A 14 -17.69 -11.69 -21.07
C LEU A 14 -18.72 -11.57 -19.93
N PRO A 15 -19.50 -12.63 -19.65
CA PRO A 15 -20.65 -12.58 -18.71
C PRO A 15 -20.26 -12.25 -17.27
N ASN A 16 -18.98 -12.43 -16.91
CA ASN A 16 -18.42 -12.11 -15.60
C ASN A 16 -17.52 -10.86 -15.61
N LEU A 17 -17.46 -10.13 -16.74
CA LEU A 17 -16.70 -8.89 -16.78
C LEU A 17 -17.46 -7.83 -15.98
N ILE A 18 -16.96 -7.56 -14.78
CA ILE A 18 -17.37 -6.38 -14.03
C ILE A 18 -16.68 -5.20 -14.70
N ALA A 19 -17.46 -4.36 -15.40
CA ALA A 19 -16.95 -3.11 -15.93
C ALA A 19 -16.43 -2.25 -14.76
N THR A 20 -15.12 -2.12 -14.63
CA THR A 20 -14.54 -1.07 -13.80
C THR A 20 -14.96 0.25 -14.43
N GLU A 21 -15.60 1.15 -13.67
CA GLU A 21 -15.84 2.52 -14.13
C GLU A 21 -14.51 3.07 -14.66
N SER A 22 -14.46 3.42 -15.94
CA SER A 22 -13.21 3.78 -16.61
C SER A 22 -12.68 5.13 -16.16
N ASP A 23 -13.55 6.00 -15.64
CA ASP A 23 -13.20 7.35 -15.25
C ASP A 23 -12.92 7.47 -13.76
N PHE A 24 -11.66 7.81 -13.45
CA PHE A 24 -11.19 8.09 -12.10
C PHE A 24 -11.94 9.28 -11.46
N ASN A 25 -12.34 10.27 -12.26
CA ASN A 25 -13.07 11.43 -11.75
C ASN A 25 -14.46 11.03 -11.28
N THR A 26 -15.17 10.20 -12.06
CA THR A 26 -16.47 9.63 -11.67
C THR A 26 -16.36 8.85 -10.36
N LEU A 27 -15.37 7.97 -10.21
CA LEU A 27 -15.17 7.25 -8.94
C LEU A 27 -14.94 8.22 -7.76
N THR A 28 -14.06 9.20 -7.95
CA THR A 28 -13.71 10.17 -6.90
C THR A 28 -14.91 11.02 -6.51
N ASN A 29 -15.71 11.48 -7.48
CA ASN A 29 -16.93 12.24 -7.23
C ASN A 29 -17.94 11.39 -6.48
N ARG A 30 -18.13 10.14 -6.89
CA ARG A 30 -19.00 9.19 -6.19
C ARG A 30 -18.62 9.00 -4.72
N TRP A 31 -17.33 8.93 -4.41
CA TRP A 31 -16.83 8.88 -3.03
C TRP A 31 -17.06 10.20 -2.29
N ARG A 32 -16.83 11.35 -2.94
CA ARG A 32 -17.08 12.69 -2.36
C ARG A 32 -18.54 12.97 -2.08
N ASP A 33 -19.44 12.39 -2.86
CA ASP A 33 -20.89 12.52 -2.74
C ASP A 33 -21.49 11.41 -1.85
N ASP A 34 -20.66 10.71 -1.07
CA ASP A 34 -21.04 9.64 -0.13
C ASP A 34 -21.76 8.43 -0.77
N SER A 35 -21.72 8.30 -2.11
CA SER A 35 -22.27 7.14 -2.83
C SER A 35 -21.35 5.91 -2.79
N LEU A 36 -20.10 6.09 -2.32
CA LEU A 36 -19.14 5.03 -2.05
C LEU A 36 -18.56 5.24 -0.66
N THR A 37 -18.47 4.16 0.10
CA THR A 37 -17.76 4.16 1.38
C THR A 37 -16.25 4.32 1.17
N ASN A 38 -15.54 4.78 2.21
CA ASN A 38 -14.07 4.83 2.21
C ASN A 38 -13.45 3.46 1.85
N PHE A 39 -14.05 2.36 2.32
CA PHE A 39 -13.58 1.02 2.03
C PHE A 39 -13.69 0.68 0.54
N GLU A 40 -14.85 0.93 -0.08
CA GLU A 40 -15.07 0.66 -1.50
C GLU A 40 -14.16 1.52 -2.38
N TYR A 41 -14.02 2.80 -2.04
CA TYR A 41 -13.14 3.70 -2.74
C TYR A 41 -11.67 3.22 -2.68
N LEU A 42 -11.17 2.88 -1.48
CA LEU A 42 -9.81 2.33 -1.31
C LEU A 42 -9.63 0.98 -2.02
N MET A 43 -10.63 0.10 -2.00
CA MET A 43 -10.58 -1.15 -2.75
C MET A 43 -10.41 -0.89 -4.24
N GLU A 44 -11.11 0.09 -4.78
CA GLU A 44 -11.05 0.38 -6.19
C GLU A 44 -9.75 1.09 -6.59
N LEU A 45 -9.20 1.94 -5.71
CA LEU A 45 -7.82 2.46 -5.87
C LEU A 45 -6.79 1.31 -5.90
N ASN A 46 -6.92 0.33 -5.02
CA ASN A 46 -6.04 -0.84 -5.00
C ASN A 46 -6.12 -1.62 -6.32
N LYS A 47 -7.32 -1.95 -6.79
CA LYS A 47 -7.51 -2.69 -8.04
C LYS A 47 -6.91 -1.96 -9.23
N ARG A 48 -7.16 -0.65 -9.38
CA ARG A 48 -6.61 0.16 -10.48
C ARG A 48 -5.09 0.35 -10.39
N ALA A 49 -4.52 0.30 -9.19
CA ALA A 49 -3.07 0.26 -8.99
C ALA A 49 -2.43 -1.11 -9.29
N GLY A 50 -3.20 -2.07 -9.81
CA GLY A 50 -2.73 -3.42 -10.15
C GLY A 50 -2.70 -4.39 -8.98
N ARG A 51 -3.22 -4.01 -7.81
CA ARG A 51 -3.22 -4.87 -6.62
C ARG A 51 -4.33 -5.90 -6.68
N SER A 52 -4.04 -7.10 -6.21
CA SER A 52 -4.92 -8.26 -6.30
C SER A 52 -4.72 -9.19 -5.12
N PHE A 53 -5.78 -9.89 -4.74
CA PHE A 53 -5.72 -10.97 -3.75
C PHE A 53 -4.97 -12.21 -4.26
N ASN A 54 -4.74 -12.32 -5.57
CA ASN A 54 -4.07 -13.45 -6.20
C ASN A 54 -2.53 -13.39 -6.15
N ASP A 55 -1.95 -12.21 -5.89
CA ASP A 55 -0.51 -12.01 -5.77
C ASP A 55 -0.18 -11.39 -4.41
N LEU A 56 0.46 -12.18 -3.54
CA LEU A 56 0.82 -11.75 -2.18
C LEU A 56 1.83 -10.60 -2.17
N MET A 57 2.64 -10.45 -3.22
CA MET A 57 3.58 -9.32 -3.35
C MET A 57 2.86 -8.02 -3.70
N GLN A 58 1.66 -8.11 -4.29
CA GLN A 58 0.82 -6.98 -4.72
C GLN A 58 -0.55 -7.00 -4.04
N TYR A 59 -0.62 -7.46 -2.80
CA TYR A 59 -1.87 -7.53 -2.05
C TYR A 59 -2.48 -6.13 -1.82
N PRO A 60 -3.82 -5.99 -1.69
CA PRO A 60 -4.44 -4.72 -1.38
C PRO A 60 -3.92 -4.10 -0.07
N VAL A 61 -3.71 -2.79 -0.06
CA VAL A 61 -3.14 -2.02 1.05
C VAL A 61 -4.19 -1.08 1.62
N PHE A 62 -4.31 -1.12 2.94
CA PHE A 62 -5.15 -0.22 3.73
C PHE A 62 -4.31 0.49 4.79
N PRO A 63 -4.60 1.77 5.07
CA PRO A 63 -3.93 2.46 6.16
C PRO A 63 -4.41 1.96 7.52
N PHE A 64 -3.51 1.88 8.49
CA PHE A 64 -3.93 1.85 9.90
C PHE A 64 -4.68 3.15 10.21
N ILE A 65 -5.84 3.01 10.85
CA ILE A 65 -6.71 4.15 11.18
C ILE A 65 -6.59 4.53 12.64
N LEU A 66 -6.56 3.54 13.54
CA LEU A 66 -6.48 3.78 14.98
C LEU A 66 -5.03 3.94 15.44
N ALA A 67 -4.83 4.84 16.40
CA ALA A 67 -3.53 5.08 17.04
C ALA A 67 -3.43 4.44 18.43
N GLU A 68 -4.57 4.17 19.08
CA GLU A 68 -4.64 3.67 20.46
C GLU A 68 -5.21 2.24 20.50
N TYR A 69 -4.49 1.33 21.16
CA TYR A 69 -4.88 -0.08 21.30
C TYR A 69 -4.81 -0.61 22.74
N ASP A 70 -4.31 0.19 23.68
CA ASP A 70 -4.05 -0.22 25.06
C ASP A 70 -5.22 0.02 26.02
N ASN A 71 -6.20 0.83 25.61
CA ASN A 71 -7.35 1.20 26.43
C ASN A 71 -8.50 0.19 26.26
N ASP A 72 -9.17 -0.18 27.35
CA ASP A 72 -10.38 -1.03 27.32
C ASP A 72 -11.54 -0.37 26.55
N VAL A 73 -11.59 0.96 26.56
CA VAL A 73 -12.60 1.77 25.85
C VAL A 73 -11.89 2.77 24.95
N LEU A 74 -12.23 2.71 23.67
CA LEU A 74 -11.72 3.61 22.63
C LEU A 74 -12.77 4.69 22.32
N ASP A 75 -12.43 5.96 22.53
CA ASP A 75 -13.31 7.08 22.22
C ASP A 75 -13.07 7.63 20.81
N LEU A 76 -13.93 7.23 19.87
CA LEU A 76 -13.84 7.64 18.45
C LEU A 76 -14.18 9.12 18.20
N ARG A 77 -14.48 9.91 19.23
CA ARG A 77 -14.67 11.37 19.12
C ARG A 77 -13.36 12.13 19.31
N LEU A 78 -12.34 11.47 19.83
CA LEU A 78 -11.06 12.05 20.16
C LEU A 78 -10.12 11.98 18.95
N PRO A 79 -9.58 13.12 18.44
CA PRO A 79 -8.66 13.11 17.31
C PRO A 79 -7.40 12.26 17.55
N GLN A 80 -6.93 12.18 18.79
CA GLN A 80 -5.75 11.38 19.15
C GLN A 80 -5.96 9.87 19.05
N SER A 81 -7.21 9.39 19.05
CA SER A 81 -7.51 7.97 18.84
C SER A 81 -7.27 7.54 17.40
N PHE A 82 -7.08 8.49 16.49
CA PHE A 82 -6.80 8.26 15.08
C PHE A 82 -5.36 8.58 14.70
N ARG A 83 -4.85 7.79 13.76
CA ARG A 83 -3.55 7.99 13.13
C ARG A 83 -3.54 9.28 12.32
N ASN A 84 -2.43 10.00 12.31
CA ASN A 84 -2.22 11.09 11.36
C ASN A 84 -1.98 10.52 9.95
N LEU A 85 -3.02 10.58 9.11
CA LEU A 85 -2.99 10.04 7.74
C LEU A 85 -2.05 10.80 6.80
N SER A 86 -1.69 12.05 7.11
CA SER A 86 -0.74 12.86 6.33
C SER A 86 0.72 12.42 6.51
N LYS A 87 1.01 11.54 7.48
CA LYS A 87 2.35 11.02 7.75
C LYS A 87 2.46 9.51 7.45
N PRO A 88 3.65 8.99 7.12
CA PRO A 88 3.90 7.54 7.10
C PRO A 88 3.75 6.88 8.48
N ILE A 89 3.61 5.56 8.53
CA ILE A 89 3.46 4.81 9.80
C ILE A 89 4.68 4.95 10.72
N ALA A 90 5.88 5.02 10.14
CA ALA A 90 7.13 5.12 10.87
C ALA A 90 7.34 6.48 11.57
N CYS A 91 6.63 7.51 11.11
CA CYS A 91 6.78 8.91 11.54
C CYS A 91 5.52 9.44 12.24
N GLN A 92 4.75 8.56 12.89
CA GLN A 92 3.62 9.02 13.70
C GLN A 92 4.09 9.82 14.93
N ASP A 93 5.22 9.40 15.51
CA ASP A 93 5.92 10.13 16.56
C ASP A 93 7.03 10.99 15.94
N LYS A 94 7.01 12.29 16.26
CA LYS A 94 7.99 13.27 15.78
C LYS A 94 9.40 12.92 16.25
N SER A 95 9.57 12.30 17.42
CA SER A 95 10.88 11.89 17.94
C SER A 95 11.60 10.88 17.04
N LYS A 96 10.85 10.13 16.23
CA LYS A 96 11.39 9.10 15.33
C LYS A 96 11.79 9.64 13.96
N GLU A 97 11.33 10.84 13.59
CA GLU A 97 11.56 11.42 12.27
C GLU A 97 13.04 11.70 12.01
N GLU A 98 13.74 12.23 13.01
CA GLU A 98 15.15 12.61 12.91
C GLU A 98 16.02 11.43 12.47
N LYS A 99 15.82 10.25 13.07
CA LYS A 99 16.53 9.03 12.70
C LYS A 99 16.40 8.68 11.22
N TYR A 100 15.21 8.83 10.63
CA TYR A 100 14.98 8.51 9.21
C TYR A 100 15.63 9.53 8.29
N ILE A 101 15.65 10.81 8.69
CA ILE A 101 16.33 11.89 7.97
C ILE A 101 17.84 11.69 8.00
N GLU A 102 18.41 11.41 9.18
CA GLU A 102 19.83 11.12 9.35
C GLU A 102 20.28 9.93 8.50
N ASN A 103 19.52 8.83 8.54
CA ASN A 103 19.82 7.66 7.72
C ASN A 103 19.79 7.98 6.22
N TYR A 104 18.80 8.75 5.75
CA TYR A 104 18.75 9.17 4.35
C TYR A 104 19.95 10.03 3.97
N ASN A 105 20.33 11.00 4.81
CA ASN A 105 21.46 11.89 4.56
C ASN A 105 22.79 11.12 4.51
N TYR A 106 22.96 10.15 5.41
CA TYR A 106 24.11 9.26 5.39
C TYR A 106 24.16 8.47 4.07
N LEU A 107 23.07 7.78 3.70
CA LEU A 107 23.00 7.03 2.45
C LEU A 107 23.22 7.91 1.20
N LYS A 108 22.78 9.18 1.26
CA LYS A 108 23.00 10.12 0.18
C LYS A 108 24.48 10.43 0.00
N SER A 109 25.22 10.65 1.09
CA SER A 109 26.66 10.88 1.04
C SER A 109 27.44 9.66 0.51
N GLU A 110 27.06 8.44 0.93
CA GLU A 110 27.63 7.19 0.42
C GLU A 110 27.32 7.00 -1.06
N PHE A 111 26.09 7.30 -1.49
CA PHE A 111 25.67 7.20 -2.89
C PHE A 111 26.47 8.16 -3.79
N GLU A 112 26.68 9.41 -3.36
CA GLU A 112 27.46 10.40 -4.12
C GLU A 112 28.92 9.95 -4.30
N GLN A 113 29.51 9.29 -3.29
CA GLN A 113 30.85 8.72 -3.39
C GLN A 113 30.88 7.49 -4.30
N MET A 114 30.02 6.49 -4.05
CA MET A 114 29.98 5.24 -4.83
C MET A 114 29.67 5.50 -6.31
N LYS A 115 28.83 6.47 -6.63
CA LYS A 115 28.49 6.82 -8.02
C LYS A 115 29.72 7.22 -8.84
N ILE A 116 30.78 7.72 -8.22
CA ILE A 116 32.04 8.06 -8.90
C ILE A 116 32.88 6.80 -9.18
N PHE A 117 32.89 5.85 -8.25
CA PHE A 117 33.76 4.66 -8.32
C PHE A 117 33.09 3.45 -9.03
N ASP A 118 31.82 3.18 -8.75
CA ASP A 118 31.01 2.11 -9.35
C ASP A 118 29.53 2.54 -9.47
N PRO A 119 29.14 3.15 -10.61
CA PRO A 119 27.76 3.59 -10.85
C PRO A 119 26.72 2.47 -10.86
N VAL A 120 27.13 1.22 -11.10
CA VAL A 120 26.21 0.07 -11.24
C VAL A 120 25.77 -0.44 -9.87
N GLN A 121 26.66 -0.36 -8.87
CA GLN A 121 26.37 -0.78 -7.49
C GLN A 121 25.82 0.34 -6.61
N ALA A 122 25.90 1.59 -7.06
CA ALA A 122 25.42 2.75 -6.31
C ALA A 122 23.90 2.69 -6.10
N THR A 123 23.49 2.39 -4.87
CA THR A 123 22.07 2.32 -4.49
C THR A 123 21.56 3.71 -4.09
N PRO A 124 20.46 4.22 -4.69
CA PRO A 124 19.89 5.51 -4.30
C PRO A 124 19.51 5.57 -2.82
N PRO A 125 19.59 6.75 -2.18
CA PRO A 125 19.23 6.90 -0.77
C PRO A 125 17.74 6.67 -0.55
N TYR A 126 17.39 6.10 0.61
CA TYR A 126 16.03 5.79 1.00
C TYR A 126 15.80 6.05 2.49
N HIS A 127 14.55 6.33 2.87
CA HIS A 127 14.17 6.49 4.27
C HIS A 127 13.91 5.14 4.95
N TYR A 128 13.31 4.19 4.22
CA TYR A 128 12.88 2.90 4.76
C TYR A 128 13.51 1.77 3.95
N SER A 129 14.21 0.86 4.62
CA SER A 129 14.78 -0.34 3.98
C SER A 129 13.72 -1.43 3.73
N SER A 130 12.59 -1.36 4.45
CA SER A 130 11.48 -2.31 4.33
C SER A 130 10.26 -1.67 3.65
N HIS A 131 9.57 -2.46 2.82
CA HIS A 131 8.35 -2.03 2.16
C HIS A 131 7.10 -2.28 3.02
N TYR A 132 6.12 -1.38 2.96
CA TYR A 132 4.87 -1.46 3.75
C TYR A 132 3.93 -2.62 3.33
N SER A 133 4.18 -3.21 2.16
CA SER A 133 3.40 -4.29 1.57
C SER A 133 4.37 -5.32 1.02
N ASN A 134 4.34 -6.53 1.55
CA ASN A 134 5.11 -7.69 1.07
C ASN A 134 4.40 -8.98 1.48
N SER A 135 4.75 -10.10 0.85
CA SER A 135 4.12 -11.40 1.09
C SER A 135 4.24 -11.86 2.55
N GLY A 136 5.39 -11.62 3.19
CA GLY A 136 5.62 -11.95 4.59
C GLY A 136 4.63 -11.27 5.53
N THR A 137 4.36 -9.97 5.31
CA THR A 137 3.35 -9.21 6.07
C THR A 137 1.95 -9.82 5.88
N VAL A 138 1.56 -10.13 4.64
CA VAL A 138 0.23 -10.70 4.34
C VAL A 138 0.06 -12.06 5.00
N LEU A 139 1.04 -12.95 4.86
CA LEU A 139 1.00 -14.28 5.45
C LEU A 139 0.99 -14.22 6.98
N HIS A 140 1.74 -13.29 7.58
CA HIS A 140 1.70 -13.08 9.02
C HIS A 140 0.31 -12.69 9.52
N PHE A 141 -0.36 -11.73 8.86
CA PHE A 141 -1.71 -11.33 9.23
C PHE A 141 -2.75 -12.45 9.03
N LEU A 142 -2.59 -13.26 7.99
CA LEU A 142 -3.59 -14.28 7.60
C LEU A 142 -3.21 -15.70 8.06
N VAL A 143 -2.18 -15.87 8.90
CA VAL A 143 -1.62 -17.19 9.26
C VAL A 143 -2.65 -18.18 9.83
N ARG A 144 -3.76 -17.69 10.39
CA ARG A 144 -4.85 -18.52 10.96
C ARG A 144 -5.92 -18.94 9.95
N LEU A 145 -5.78 -18.55 8.68
CA LEU A 145 -6.75 -18.83 7.62
C LEU A 145 -6.10 -19.69 6.52
N PRO A 146 -6.65 -20.87 6.19
CA PRO A 146 -6.26 -21.58 4.98
C PRO A 146 -6.63 -20.78 3.71
N PRO A 147 -5.81 -20.80 2.64
CA PRO A 147 -4.57 -21.55 2.47
C PRO A 147 -3.31 -20.85 3.04
N PHE A 148 -3.41 -19.64 3.58
CA PHE A 148 -2.27 -18.84 4.05
C PHE A 148 -1.47 -19.50 5.17
N THR A 149 -2.12 -20.28 6.03
CA THR A 149 -1.44 -21.12 7.04
C THR A 149 -0.40 -22.04 6.39
N ASN A 150 -0.75 -22.71 5.29
CA ASN A 150 0.17 -23.62 4.61
C ASN A 150 1.26 -22.84 3.87
N MET A 151 0.91 -21.72 3.25
CA MET A 151 1.87 -20.85 2.57
C MET A 151 2.92 -20.25 3.50
N PHE A 152 2.61 -20.07 4.79
CA PHE A 152 3.55 -19.55 5.80
C PHE A 152 4.53 -20.61 6.32
N LEU A 153 4.18 -21.91 6.24
CA LEU A 153 4.99 -23.02 6.76
C LEU A 153 6.02 -23.56 5.75
N ILE A 154 5.87 -23.20 4.47
CA ILE A 154 6.77 -23.57 3.37
C ILE A 154 7.87 -22.52 3.25
#